data_AF-A0A9Q1FYR5-F1
#
_entry.id   AF-A0A9Q1FYR5-F1
#
_cell.length_a   1.000
_cell.length_b   1.000
_cell.length_c   1.000
_cell.angle_alpha   90.00
_cell.angle_beta   90.00
_cell.angle_gamma   90.00
#
_symmetry.space_group_name_H-M   'P 1'
#
loop_
_entity.id
_entity.type
_entity.pdbx_description
1 polymer ?
#
loop_
_entity_poly.entity_id
_entity_poly.type
_entity_poly.pdbx_seq_one_letter_code
_entity_poly.pdbx_strand_id
1 'polypeptide(L)'
;MGKTKELSKDVRDKIVDLHKAGMGYKTIGKQLGEKETTVGVIIRKWKKQKMTINRPRSGAPRKISPRGVSMIMRKVWDQPRTTREELVNDPKAAGTTVTKKTIGNTLRRNGLKSCSARKVPLLKKAHVQARLKFANEHLNDSEKAWEKDSQERANPEDVKALYCRYLKKEIESRDQEMAYRALKMRNLEKEILLLDKQPARCAGAEPKAAYNLTDAEAPFGI
;
A
#
# COMPACT_ATOMS: atom_id res chain seq x y z
N MET A 1 51.33 -12.16 -21.40
CA MET A 1 51.34 -12.72 -20.03
C MET A 1 50.35 -11.96 -19.15
N GLY A 2 49.43 -12.68 -18.48
CA GLY A 2 48.50 -12.07 -17.52
C GLY A 2 49.20 -11.66 -16.22
N LYS A 3 48.68 -10.66 -15.53
CA LYS A 3 49.19 -10.26 -14.22
C LYS A 3 48.91 -11.37 -13.20
N THR A 4 49.93 -11.77 -12.46
CA THR A 4 49.83 -12.75 -11.37
C THR A 4 49.15 -12.17 -10.14
N LYS A 5 48.86 -13.04 -9.16
CA LYS A 5 48.28 -12.67 -7.86
C LYS A 5 49.01 -11.48 -7.23
N GLU A 6 48.25 -10.53 -6.72
CA GLU A 6 48.80 -9.35 -6.07
C GLU A 6 49.47 -9.71 -4.72
N LEU A 7 50.54 -8.99 -4.37
CA LEU A 7 51.18 -9.12 -3.06
C LEU A 7 50.25 -8.72 -1.93
N SER A 8 50.31 -9.45 -0.81
CA SER A 8 49.56 -9.14 0.40
C SER A 8 49.97 -7.79 0.98
N LYS A 9 49.08 -7.17 1.75
CA LYS A 9 49.33 -5.86 2.36
C LYS A 9 50.58 -5.91 3.26
N ASP A 10 50.69 -6.93 4.09
CA ASP A 10 51.77 -7.09 5.07
C ASP A 10 53.16 -7.15 4.43
N VAL A 11 53.30 -7.88 3.30
CA VAL A 11 54.56 -7.94 2.56
C VAL A 11 54.94 -6.58 2.02
N ARG A 12 53.98 -5.80 1.54
CA ARG A 12 54.25 -4.46 1.02
C ARG A 12 54.58 -3.46 2.12
N ASP A 13 53.94 -3.56 3.28
CA ASP A 13 54.24 -2.70 4.44
C ASP A 13 55.66 -2.99 4.94
N LYS A 14 56.06 -4.28 5.01
CA LYS A 14 57.46 -4.68 5.28
C LYS A 14 58.45 -4.09 4.27
N ILE A 15 58.12 -4.10 2.97
CA ILE A 15 58.97 -3.47 1.94
C ILE A 15 59.19 -1.97 2.24
N VAL A 16 58.12 -1.27 2.63
CA VAL A 16 58.19 0.16 2.97
C VAL A 16 59.05 0.38 4.21
N ASP A 17 58.91 -0.45 5.24
CA ASP A 17 59.68 -0.31 6.48
C ASP A 17 61.17 -0.63 6.31
N LEU A 18 61.52 -1.67 5.54
CA LEU A 18 62.91 -1.97 5.20
C LEU A 18 63.56 -0.84 4.38
N HIS A 19 62.79 -0.20 3.49
CA HIS A 19 63.26 0.98 2.77
C HIS A 19 63.44 2.20 3.68
N LYS A 20 62.56 2.42 4.67
CA LYS A 20 62.76 3.48 5.68
C LYS A 20 64.01 3.24 6.53
N ALA A 21 64.35 1.98 6.78
CA ALA A 21 65.59 1.57 7.45
C ALA A 21 66.85 1.72 6.55
N GLY A 22 66.71 2.25 5.32
CA GLY A 22 67.83 2.56 4.44
C GLY A 22 68.32 1.39 3.57
N MET A 23 67.61 0.26 3.53
CA MET A 23 68.02 -0.87 2.69
C MET A 23 67.78 -0.60 1.19
N GLY A 24 68.72 -1.06 0.36
CA GLY A 24 68.63 -0.99 -1.10
C GLY A 24 67.59 -1.95 -1.69
N TYR A 25 67.07 -1.64 -2.89
CA TYR A 25 65.98 -2.39 -3.53
C TYR A 25 66.31 -3.87 -3.77
N LYS A 26 67.54 -4.17 -4.22
CA LYS A 26 68.02 -5.54 -4.46
C LYS A 26 68.07 -6.38 -3.18
N THR A 27 68.50 -5.78 -2.07
CA THR A 27 68.57 -6.44 -0.75
C THR A 27 67.18 -6.78 -0.23
N ILE A 28 66.24 -5.82 -0.31
CA ILE A 28 64.85 -6.00 0.10
C ILE A 28 64.19 -7.12 -0.73
N GLY A 29 64.38 -7.08 -2.05
CA GLY A 29 63.85 -8.11 -2.96
C GLY A 29 64.37 -9.50 -2.60
N LYS A 30 65.67 -9.65 -2.38
CA LYS A 30 66.27 -10.94 -1.98
C LYS A 30 65.76 -11.44 -0.63
N GLN A 31 65.61 -10.56 0.36
CA GLN A 31 65.14 -10.92 1.70
C GLN A 31 63.69 -11.39 1.71
N LEU A 32 62.83 -10.76 0.88
CA LEU A 32 61.40 -11.07 0.83
C LEU A 32 61.02 -12.05 -0.30
N GLY A 33 61.98 -12.48 -1.13
CA GLY A 33 61.74 -13.34 -2.29
C GLY A 33 61.02 -12.63 -3.45
N GLU A 34 61.02 -11.29 -3.46
CA GLU A 34 60.31 -10.48 -4.43
C GLU A 34 61.23 -9.89 -5.50
N LYS A 35 60.68 -9.71 -6.71
CA LYS A 35 61.42 -9.08 -7.80
C LYS A 35 61.75 -7.62 -7.47
N GLU A 36 62.99 -7.21 -7.77
CA GLU A 36 63.46 -5.84 -7.53
C GLU A 36 62.57 -4.78 -8.21
N THR A 37 62.04 -5.08 -9.40
CA THR A 37 61.09 -4.21 -10.11
C THR A 37 59.80 -4.00 -9.33
N THR A 38 59.28 -5.03 -8.66
CA THR A 38 58.08 -4.96 -7.82
C THR A 38 58.33 -4.09 -6.58
N VAL A 39 59.47 -4.29 -5.91
CA VAL A 39 59.92 -3.45 -4.78
C VAL A 39 59.98 -1.98 -5.19
N GLY A 40 60.60 -1.69 -6.34
CA GLY A 40 60.68 -0.34 -6.90
C GLY A 40 59.30 0.28 -7.19
N VAL A 41 58.36 -0.47 -7.77
CA VAL A 41 57.00 0.01 -8.03
C VAL A 41 56.26 0.34 -6.73
N ILE A 42 56.38 -0.50 -5.69
CA ILE A 42 55.75 -0.28 -4.39
C ILE A 42 56.30 0.98 -3.73
N ILE A 43 57.63 1.14 -3.70
CA ILE A 43 58.29 2.29 -3.07
C ILE A 43 57.96 3.59 -3.81
N ARG A 44 57.99 3.60 -5.15
CA ARG A 44 57.58 4.77 -5.95
C ARG A 44 56.14 5.18 -5.68
N LYS A 45 55.24 4.20 -5.59
CA LYS A 45 53.84 4.43 -5.25
C LYS A 45 53.70 5.00 -3.83
N TRP A 46 54.41 4.43 -2.85
CA TRP A 46 54.41 4.93 -1.48
C TRP A 46 54.98 6.36 -1.39
N LYS A 47 56.07 6.68 -2.09
CA LYS A 47 56.61 8.05 -2.15
C LYS A 47 55.57 9.05 -2.68
N LYS A 48 54.82 8.68 -3.72
CA LYS A 48 53.79 9.54 -4.36
C LYS A 48 52.47 9.63 -3.59
N GLN A 49 51.95 8.52 -3.10
CA GLN A 49 50.59 8.42 -2.54
C GLN A 49 50.55 8.20 -1.03
N LYS A 50 51.70 7.96 -0.38
CA LYS A 50 51.85 7.62 1.05
C LYS A 50 51.01 6.42 1.51
N MET A 51 50.53 5.59 0.57
CA MET A 51 49.72 4.40 0.83
C MET A 51 50.32 3.17 0.16
N THR A 52 50.31 2.06 0.89
CA THR A 52 50.80 0.77 0.41
C THR A 52 49.70 -0.06 -0.29
N ILE A 53 48.46 0.10 0.16
CA ILE A 53 47.28 -0.65 -0.30
C ILE A 53 46.97 -0.29 -1.77
N ASN A 54 46.63 -1.27 -2.60
CA ASN A 54 46.11 -0.99 -3.94
C ASN A 54 44.72 -0.35 -3.86
N ARG A 55 44.56 0.75 -4.58
CA ARG A 55 43.23 1.35 -4.73
C ARG A 55 42.33 0.33 -5.43
N PRO A 56 41.07 0.21 -4.98
CA PRO A 56 40.10 -0.54 -5.75
C PRO A 56 40.05 0.02 -7.16
N ARG A 57 39.89 -0.86 -8.14
CA ARG A 57 39.72 -0.42 -9.53
C ARG A 57 38.42 0.36 -9.62
N SER A 58 38.40 1.40 -10.45
CA SER A 58 37.21 2.25 -10.65
C SER A 58 35.99 1.46 -11.17
N GLY A 59 36.22 0.27 -11.74
CA GLY A 59 35.18 -0.56 -12.33
C GLY A 59 34.69 -0.02 -13.67
N ALA A 60 33.74 -0.72 -14.27
CA ALA A 60 33.11 -0.27 -15.51
C ALA A 60 32.11 0.88 -15.22
N PRO A 61 32.01 1.88 -16.12
CA PRO A 61 31.00 2.91 -16.00
C PRO A 61 29.59 2.30 -16.07
N ARG A 62 28.65 2.96 -15.40
CA ARG A 62 27.26 2.50 -15.35
C ARG A 62 26.51 2.94 -16.61
N LYS A 63 25.56 2.12 -17.06
CA LYS A 63 24.71 2.45 -18.22
C LYS A 63 23.85 3.70 -18.02
N ILE A 64 23.35 3.92 -16.81
CA ILE A 64 22.51 5.08 -16.48
C ILE A 64 23.41 6.17 -15.89
N SER A 65 23.33 7.38 -16.47
CA SER A 65 24.04 8.55 -15.98
C SER A 65 23.49 9.02 -14.62
N PRO A 66 24.27 9.75 -13.79
CA PRO A 66 23.78 10.30 -12.53
C PRO A 66 22.50 11.13 -12.70
N ARG A 67 22.40 11.93 -13.77
CA ARG A 67 21.19 12.70 -14.12
C ARG A 67 20.00 11.78 -14.41
N GLY A 68 20.22 10.71 -15.18
CA GLY A 68 19.19 9.70 -15.45
C GLY A 68 18.68 9.03 -14.18
N VAL A 69 19.57 8.75 -13.23
CA VAL A 69 19.17 8.23 -11.91
C VAL A 69 18.29 9.23 -11.17
N SER A 70 18.67 10.51 -11.11
CA SER A 70 17.88 11.54 -10.43
C SER A 70 16.48 11.70 -11.02
N MET A 71 16.32 11.61 -12.35
CA MET A 71 15.01 11.65 -13.00
C MET A 71 14.14 10.46 -12.59
N ILE A 72 14.71 9.25 -12.60
CA ILE A 72 14.01 8.04 -12.16
C ILE A 72 13.59 8.18 -10.69
N MET A 73 14.48 8.66 -9.81
CA MET A 73 14.17 8.84 -8.40
C MET A 73 13.01 9.82 -8.22
N ARG A 74 13.07 10.98 -8.88
CA ARG A 74 12.00 11.99 -8.80
C ARG A 74 10.64 11.40 -9.18
N LYS A 75 10.57 10.67 -10.30
CA LYS A 75 9.34 10.02 -10.75
C LYS A 75 8.79 9.01 -9.74
N VAL A 76 9.67 8.24 -9.09
CA VAL A 76 9.26 7.27 -8.05
C VAL A 76 8.79 7.98 -6.77
N TRP A 77 9.38 9.11 -6.40
CA TRP A 77 8.91 9.90 -5.27
C TRP A 77 7.54 10.52 -5.52
N ASP A 78 7.32 11.06 -6.73
CA ASP A 78 6.03 11.64 -7.13
C ASP A 78 4.94 10.56 -7.28
N GLN A 79 5.31 9.39 -7.81
CA GLN A 79 4.40 8.28 -8.08
C GLN A 79 5.00 6.95 -7.57
N PRO A 80 4.84 6.62 -6.28
CA PRO A 80 5.47 5.43 -5.69
C PRO A 80 4.89 4.10 -6.21
N ARG A 81 3.79 4.14 -6.97
CA ARG A 81 3.16 2.96 -7.58
C ARG A 81 3.64 2.67 -9.01
N THR A 82 4.47 3.53 -9.59
CA THR A 82 5.00 3.36 -10.95
C THR A 82 5.74 2.04 -11.08
N THR A 83 5.44 1.30 -12.15
CA THR A 83 6.06 0.00 -12.39
C THR A 83 7.49 0.15 -12.92
N ARG A 84 8.31 -0.90 -12.81
CA ARG A 84 9.69 -0.85 -13.33
C ARG A 84 9.71 -0.74 -14.85
N GLU A 85 8.68 -1.26 -15.51
CA GLU A 85 8.43 -1.19 -16.94
C GLU A 85 8.21 0.25 -17.39
N GLU A 86 7.32 0.99 -16.70
CA GLU A 86 7.09 2.41 -16.97
C GLU A 86 8.35 3.25 -16.78
N LEU A 87 9.18 2.91 -15.79
CA LEU A 87 10.46 3.59 -15.54
C LEU A 87 11.54 3.32 -16.60
N VAL A 88 11.39 2.30 -17.45
CA VAL A 88 12.31 2.07 -18.58
C VAL A 88 12.11 3.10 -19.69
N ASN A 89 10.91 3.67 -19.79
CA ASN A 89 10.57 4.58 -20.87
C ASN A 89 11.34 5.91 -20.78
N ASP A 90 11.59 6.45 -19.59
CA ASP A 90 12.27 7.76 -19.45
C ASP A 90 13.75 7.69 -19.89
N PRO A 91 14.55 6.69 -19.46
CA PRO A 91 15.90 6.51 -19.98
C PRO A 91 15.91 6.20 -21.48
N LYS A 92 14.94 5.42 -21.98
CA LYS A 92 14.82 5.12 -23.41
C LYS A 92 14.54 6.37 -24.24
N ALA A 93 13.67 7.26 -23.77
CA ALA A 93 13.40 8.56 -24.38
C ALA A 93 14.65 9.47 -24.37
N ALA A 94 15.50 9.36 -23.34
CA ALA A 94 16.80 10.02 -23.28
C ALA A 94 17.90 9.32 -24.10
N GLY A 95 17.56 8.35 -24.96
CA GLY A 95 18.50 7.61 -25.81
C GLY A 95 19.30 6.51 -25.10
N THR A 96 18.98 6.20 -23.83
CA THR A 96 19.64 5.15 -23.06
C THR A 96 18.79 3.87 -23.00
N THR A 97 19.18 2.85 -23.77
CA THR A 97 18.48 1.55 -23.74
C THR A 97 18.85 0.78 -22.47
N VAL A 98 17.87 0.60 -21.58
CA VAL A 98 18.02 -0.09 -20.29
C VAL A 98 17.02 -1.22 -20.14
N THR A 99 17.40 -2.24 -19.37
CA THR A 99 16.51 -3.35 -19.03
C THR A 99 15.79 -3.07 -17.71
N LYS A 100 14.62 -3.70 -17.50
CA LYS A 100 13.87 -3.69 -16.22
C LYS A 100 14.77 -4.04 -15.02
N LYS A 101 15.69 -4.99 -15.19
CA LYS A 101 16.65 -5.40 -14.15
C LYS A 101 17.63 -4.28 -13.80
N THR A 102 18.07 -3.50 -14.79
CA THR A 102 18.98 -2.36 -14.60
C THR A 102 18.31 -1.26 -13.79
N ILE A 103 17.04 -0.97 -14.08
CA ILE A 103 16.21 -0.06 -13.27
C ILE A 103 16.09 -0.59 -11.83
N GLY A 104 15.72 -1.86 -11.66
CA GLY A 104 15.58 -2.46 -10.32
C GLY A 104 16.89 -2.43 -9.50
N ASN A 105 18.04 -2.66 -10.13
CA ASN A 105 19.34 -2.53 -9.48
C ASN A 105 19.64 -1.08 -9.09
N THR A 106 19.24 -0.13 -9.92
CA THR A 106 19.41 1.31 -9.65
C THR A 106 18.58 1.74 -8.46
N LEU A 107 17.30 1.34 -8.40
CA LEU A 107 16.41 1.63 -7.27
C LEU A 107 16.97 1.08 -5.94
N ARG A 108 17.39 -0.19 -5.92
CA ARG A 108 17.93 -0.83 -4.71
C ARG A 108 19.21 -0.15 -4.20
N ARG A 109 20.10 0.27 -5.09
CA ARG A 109 21.33 0.99 -4.71
C ARG A 109 21.05 2.36 -4.09
N ASN A 110 19.88 2.94 -4.37
CA ASN A 110 19.43 4.19 -3.76
C ASN A 110 18.46 3.93 -2.59
N GLY A 111 18.44 2.72 -2.03
CA GLY A 111 17.66 2.39 -0.83
C GLY A 111 16.17 2.10 -1.08
N LEU A 112 15.70 2.16 -2.33
CA LEU A 112 14.29 1.89 -2.64
C LEU A 112 14.04 0.39 -2.78
N LYS A 113 13.12 -0.12 -1.96
CA LYS A 113 12.61 -1.49 -2.00
C LYS A 113 11.13 -1.48 -2.37
N SER A 114 10.68 -2.52 -3.06
CA SER A 114 9.25 -2.73 -3.29
C SER A 114 8.58 -3.09 -1.96
N CYS A 115 7.44 -2.46 -1.67
CA CYS A 115 6.62 -2.74 -0.51
C CYS A 115 5.14 -2.79 -0.91
N SER A 116 4.36 -3.58 -0.18
CA SER A 116 2.90 -3.59 -0.32
C SER A 116 2.31 -2.52 0.57
N ALA A 117 1.39 -1.71 0.03
CA ALA A 117 0.66 -0.74 0.83
C ALA A 117 -0.25 -1.45 1.84
N ARG A 118 -0.31 -0.95 3.08
CA ARG A 118 -1.24 -1.48 4.10
C ARG A 118 -2.69 -1.17 3.68
N LYS A 119 -3.59 -2.12 3.89
CA LYS A 119 -5.03 -1.90 3.73
C LYS A 119 -5.50 -1.02 4.89
N VAL A 120 -6.10 0.12 4.58
CA VAL A 120 -6.63 1.07 5.56
C VAL A 120 -8.06 1.45 5.18
N PRO A 121 -8.95 1.68 6.15
CA PRO A 121 -10.31 2.15 5.87
C PRO A 121 -10.26 3.55 5.26
N LEU A 122 -11.15 3.81 4.30
CA LEU A 122 -11.26 5.13 3.69
C LEU A 122 -11.96 6.09 4.67
N LEU A 123 -11.22 7.09 5.16
CA LEU A 123 -11.77 8.08 6.08
C LEU A 123 -12.31 9.28 5.31
N LYS A 124 -13.54 9.69 5.63
CA LYS A 124 -14.09 10.98 5.20
C LYS A 124 -13.41 12.11 5.99
N LYS A 125 -13.40 13.33 5.44
CA LYS A 125 -12.79 14.52 6.09
C LYS A 125 -13.32 14.74 7.51
N ALA A 126 -14.62 14.57 7.73
CA ALA A 126 -15.23 14.68 9.06
C ALA A 126 -14.66 13.67 10.08
N HIS A 127 -14.43 12.42 9.66
CA HIS A 127 -13.84 11.40 10.53
C HIS A 127 -12.38 11.73 10.89
N VAL A 128 -11.62 12.27 9.94
CA VAL A 128 -10.24 12.70 10.19
C VAL A 128 -10.22 13.83 11.22
N GLN A 129 -11.10 14.82 11.08
CA GLN A 129 -11.21 15.94 12.03
C GLN A 129 -11.62 15.46 13.43
N ALA A 130 -12.65 14.62 13.54
CA ALA A 130 -13.11 14.08 14.81
C ALA A 130 -12.00 13.25 15.51
N ARG A 131 -11.30 12.40 14.75
CA ARG A 131 -10.17 11.61 15.27
C ARG A 131 -9.01 12.50 15.73
N LEU A 132 -8.69 13.55 14.99
CA LEU A 132 -7.63 14.49 15.34
C LEU A 132 -7.99 15.29 16.60
N LYS A 133 -9.23 15.78 16.69
CA LYS A 133 -9.74 16.48 17.88
C LYS A 133 -9.64 15.57 19.11
N PHE A 134 -10.15 14.34 19.01
CA PHE A 134 -10.07 13.35 20.07
C PHE A 134 -8.62 13.08 20.50
N ALA A 135 -7.71 12.84 19.55
CA ALA A 135 -6.30 12.58 19.84
C ALA A 135 -5.60 13.75 20.54
N ASN A 136 -5.94 14.99 20.18
CA ASN A 136 -5.38 16.18 20.82
C ASN A 136 -5.94 16.40 22.23
N GLU A 137 -7.25 16.22 22.42
CA GLU A 137 -7.90 16.35 23.73
C GLU A 137 -7.34 15.35 24.74
N HIS A 138 -7.04 14.13 24.28
CA HIS A 138 -6.61 13.02 25.15
C HIS A 138 -5.09 12.75 25.07
N LEU A 139 -4.30 13.68 24.52
CA LEU A 139 -2.86 13.50 24.31
C LEU A 139 -2.09 13.31 25.64
N ASN A 140 -2.55 13.96 26.70
CA ASN A 140 -1.91 13.99 28.01
C ASN A 140 -2.70 13.20 29.07
N ASP A 141 -3.69 12.41 28.66
CA ASP A 141 -4.54 11.70 29.60
C ASP A 141 -3.76 10.60 30.31
N SER A 142 -3.89 10.56 31.64
CA SER A 142 -3.26 9.52 32.47
C SER A 142 -3.90 8.15 32.23
N GLU A 143 -3.13 7.08 32.43
CA GLU A 143 -3.61 5.69 32.28
C GLU A 143 -4.88 5.40 33.11
N LYS A 144 -5.01 6.00 34.30
CA LYS A 144 -6.20 5.92 35.15
C LYS A 144 -7.45 6.56 34.54
N ALA A 145 -7.29 7.62 33.74
CA ALA A 145 -8.41 8.24 33.02
C ALA A 145 -8.94 7.32 31.92
N TRP A 146 -8.05 6.58 31.24
CA TRP A 146 -8.43 5.59 30.23
C TRP A 146 -9.09 4.33 30.83
N GLU A 147 -8.64 3.89 32.01
CA GLU A 147 -9.29 2.79 32.75
C GLU A 147 -10.71 3.15 33.17
N LYS A 148 -10.92 4.38 33.68
CA LYS A 148 -12.24 4.86 34.08
C LYS A 148 -13.21 4.98 32.89
N ASP A 149 -12.78 5.57 31.77
CA ASP A 149 -13.60 5.67 30.53
C ASP A 149 -13.92 4.27 29.96
N SER A 150 -12.99 3.32 30.05
CA SER A 150 -13.22 1.93 29.62
C SER A 150 -14.24 1.21 30.50
N GLN A 151 -14.22 1.44 31.82
CA GLN A 151 -15.20 0.87 32.75
C GLN A 151 -16.60 1.49 32.58
N GLU A 152 -16.69 2.80 32.32
CA GLU A 152 -17.96 3.48 32.05
C GLU A 152 -18.60 3.03 30.72
N ARG A 153 -17.80 2.86 29.65
CA ARG A 153 -18.30 2.33 28.36
C ARG A 153 -18.68 0.86 28.39
N ALA A 154 -18.11 0.09 29.33
CA ALA A 154 -18.39 -1.33 29.48
C ALA A 154 -19.62 -1.61 30.36
N ASN A 155 -20.44 -0.61 30.74
CA ASN A 155 -21.61 -0.86 31.58
C ASN A 155 -22.70 -1.65 30.80
N PRO A 156 -22.95 -2.94 31.14
CA PRO A 156 -23.90 -3.80 30.41
C PRO A 156 -25.36 -3.33 30.51
N GLU A 157 -25.66 -2.41 31.43
CA GLU A 157 -26.97 -1.77 31.53
C GLU A 157 -27.32 -0.94 30.30
N ASP A 158 -26.35 -0.30 29.64
CA ASP A 158 -26.62 0.60 28.51
C ASP A 158 -26.89 -0.18 27.20
N VAL A 159 -26.21 -1.31 26.99
CA VAL A 159 -26.50 -2.22 25.86
C VAL A 159 -27.86 -2.89 26.01
N LYS A 160 -28.20 -3.36 27.22
CA LYS A 160 -29.54 -3.89 27.53
C LYS A 160 -30.61 -2.80 27.36
N ALA A 161 -30.35 -1.57 27.81
CA ALA A 161 -31.28 -0.45 27.65
C ALA A 161 -31.48 -0.04 26.18
N LEU A 162 -30.44 -0.11 25.35
CA LEU A 162 -30.54 0.09 23.89
C LEU A 162 -31.40 -1.00 23.24
N TYR A 163 -31.19 -2.26 23.59
CA TYR A 163 -31.97 -3.38 23.07
C TYR A 163 -33.45 -3.31 23.50
N CYS A 164 -33.73 -2.96 24.77
CA CYS A 164 -35.09 -2.74 25.25
C CYS A 164 -35.80 -1.58 24.54
N ARG A 165 -35.09 -0.48 24.24
CA ARG A 165 -35.65 0.64 23.45
C ARG A 165 -35.97 0.24 22.02
N TYR A 166 -35.11 -0.56 21.40
CA TYR A 166 -35.36 -1.12 20.06
C TYR A 166 -36.61 -2.00 20.06
N LEU A 167 -36.73 -2.94 21.00
CA LEU A 167 -37.88 -3.85 21.10
C LEU A 167 -39.21 -3.11 21.31
N LYS A 168 -39.23 -2.05 22.14
CA LYS A 168 -40.45 -1.23 22.34
C LYS A 168 -40.93 -0.59 21.04
N LYS A 169 -40.02 -0.02 20.25
CA LYS A 169 -40.36 0.55 18.93
C LYS A 169 -40.88 -0.50 17.96
N GLU A 170 -40.28 -1.69 17.96
CA GLU A 170 -40.69 -2.78 17.08
C GLU A 170 -42.12 -3.27 17.41
N ILE A 171 -42.45 -3.38 18.71
CA ILE A 171 -43.80 -3.74 19.18
C ILE A 171 -44.81 -2.65 18.81
N GLU A 172 -44.50 -1.38 19.08
CA GLU A 172 -45.37 -0.25 18.74
C GLU A 172 -45.68 -0.18 17.24
N SER A 173 -44.67 -0.40 16.39
CA SER A 173 -44.87 -0.43 14.93
C SER A 173 -45.80 -1.55 14.49
N ARG A 174 -45.76 -2.69 15.17
CA ARG A 174 -46.57 -3.87 14.86
C ARG A 174 -48.01 -3.72 15.33
N ASP A 175 -48.21 -3.10 16.50
CA ASP A 175 -49.53 -2.75 17.02
C ASP A 175 -50.22 -1.70 16.12
N GLN A 176 -49.47 -0.72 15.61
CA GLN A 176 -49.97 0.24 14.63
C GLN A 176 -50.41 -0.45 13.33
N GLU A 177 -49.64 -1.43 12.84
CA GLU A 177 -49.99 -2.19 11.64
C GLU A 177 -51.27 -3.03 11.84
N MET A 178 -51.41 -3.67 13.01
CA MET A 178 -52.60 -4.43 13.38
C MET A 178 -53.83 -3.53 13.54
N ALA A 179 -53.68 -2.35 14.15
CA ALA A 179 -54.75 -1.36 14.27
C ALA A 179 -55.23 -0.86 12.89
N TYR A 180 -54.29 -0.61 11.96
CA TYR A 180 -54.62 -0.23 10.58
C TYR A 180 -55.38 -1.34 9.84
N ARG A 181 -54.93 -2.60 9.96
CA ARG A 181 -55.64 -3.77 9.38
C ARG A 181 -57.04 -3.92 9.95
N ALA A 182 -57.22 -3.76 11.26
CA ALA A 182 -58.53 -3.83 11.92
C ALA A 182 -59.48 -2.72 11.46
N LEU A 183 -58.98 -1.48 11.32
CA LEU A 183 -59.74 -0.37 10.74
C LEU A 183 -60.16 -0.68 9.29
N LYS A 184 -59.24 -1.22 8.49
CA LYS A 184 -59.52 -1.63 7.11
C LYS A 184 -60.60 -2.70 7.03
N MET A 185 -60.56 -3.70 7.91
CA MET A 185 -61.60 -4.73 8.01
C MET A 185 -62.97 -4.16 8.39
N ARG A 186 -63.04 -3.27 9.39
CA ARG A 186 -64.32 -2.62 9.75
C ARG A 186 -64.91 -1.78 8.63
N ASN A 187 -64.07 -1.16 7.80
CA ASN A 187 -64.55 -0.39 6.65
C ASN A 187 -65.15 -1.31 5.57
N LEU A 188 -64.51 -2.45 5.29
CA LEU A 188 -65.05 -3.48 4.40
C LEU A 188 -66.37 -4.06 4.92
N GLU A 189 -66.46 -4.36 6.22
CA GLU A 189 -67.70 -4.85 6.85
C GLU A 189 -68.85 -3.84 6.69
N LYS A 190 -68.58 -2.55 6.86
CA LYS A 190 -69.58 -1.48 6.62
C LYS A 190 -70.01 -1.40 5.16
N GLU A 191 -69.07 -1.61 4.23
CA GLU A 191 -69.32 -1.59 2.80
C GLU A 191 -70.19 -2.79 2.37
N ILE A 192 -69.89 -3.99 2.87
CA ILE A 192 -70.71 -5.20 2.69
C ILE A 192 -72.13 -4.97 3.23
N LEU A 193 -72.27 -4.43 4.45
CA LEU A 193 -73.57 -4.07 5.03
C LEU A 193 -74.34 -3.01 4.22
N LEU A 194 -73.63 -2.13 3.52
CA LEU A 194 -74.24 -1.13 2.65
C LEU A 194 -74.78 -1.77 1.35
N LEU A 195 -74.06 -2.76 0.82
CA LEU A 195 -74.43 -3.54 -0.36
C LEU A 195 -75.60 -4.49 -0.06
N ASP A 196 -75.61 -5.15 1.10
CA ASP A 196 -76.70 -6.04 1.53
C ASP A 196 -78.03 -5.30 1.81
N LYS A 197 -77.98 -3.99 2.05
CA LYS A 197 -79.16 -3.12 2.18
C LYS A 197 -79.75 -2.66 0.84
N GLN A 198 -79.13 -3.01 -0.30
CA GLN A 198 -79.73 -2.76 -1.60
C GLN A 198 -80.73 -3.89 -1.90
N PRO A 199 -82.05 -3.60 -2.04
CA PRO A 199 -83.02 -4.66 -2.32
C PRO A 199 -82.74 -5.28 -3.69
N ALA A 200 -82.70 -6.62 -3.73
CA ALA A 200 -82.66 -7.40 -4.95
C ALA A 200 -83.79 -6.96 -5.91
N ARG A 201 -83.45 -6.27 -6.99
CA ARG A 201 -84.34 -6.15 -8.15
C ARG A 201 -84.23 -7.44 -8.96
N CYS A 202 -85.25 -8.26 -8.84
CA CYS A 202 -85.44 -9.45 -9.63
C CYS A 202 -85.64 -9.14 -11.13
N ALA A 203 -85.17 -10.10 -11.93
CA ALA A 203 -85.71 -10.58 -13.20
C ALA A 203 -85.29 -9.91 -14.52
N GLY A 204 -84.52 -10.67 -15.30
CA GLY A 204 -84.85 -10.93 -16.70
C GLY A 204 -83.81 -10.53 -17.75
N ALA A 205 -82.92 -11.46 -18.11
CA ALA A 205 -82.62 -11.89 -19.49
C ALA A 205 -81.20 -12.51 -19.61
N GLU A 206 -81.15 -13.80 -19.89
CA GLU A 206 -80.02 -14.51 -20.52
C GLU A 206 -80.45 -14.90 -21.97
N PRO A 207 -79.58 -15.43 -22.84
CA PRO A 207 -78.18 -15.09 -23.15
C PRO A 207 -77.93 -15.08 -24.68
N LYS A 208 -76.69 -14.78 -25.13
CA LYS A 208 -75.95 -15.37 -26.30
C LYS A 208 -74.76 -14.46 -26.66
N ALA A 209 -73.52 -14.87 -26.38
CA ALA A 209 -72.67 -15.75 -27.19
C ALA A 209 -72.05 -15.05 -28.42
N ALA A 210 -70.73 -14.83 -28.39
CA ALA A 210 -69.80 -15.18 -29.47
C ALA A 210 -68.35 -14.86 -29.04
N TYR A 211 -67.49 -15.84 -29.26
CA TYR A 211 -66.04 -15.76 -29.22
C TYR A 211 -65.50 -14.63 -30.10
N ASN A 212 -64.32 -14.10 -29.77
CA ASN A 212 -63.14 -14.25 -30.64
C ASN A 212 -61.84 -13.94 -29.87
N LEU A 213 -60.96 -14.94 -29.86
CA LEU A 213 -59.51 -14.77 -29.78
C LEU A 213 -59.06 -13.92 -30.96
N THR A 214 -58.20 -12.93 -30.73
CA THR A 214 -56.92 -12.78 -31.45
C THR A 214 -56.03 -11.75 -30.76
N ASP A 215 -54.84 -12.22 -30.42
CA ASP A 215 -53.53 -11.61 -30.62
C ASP A 215 -53.09 -10.33 -29.88
N ALA A 216 -51.91 -10.51 -29.26
CA ALA A 216 -50.72 -9.67 -29.37
C ALA A 216 -50.29 -8.86 -28.12
N GLU A 217 -49.06 -9.19 -27.72
CA GLU A 217 -48.02 -8.30 -27.19
C GLU A 217 -47.97 -8.03 -25.68
N ALA A 218 -47.10 -8.81 -25.02
CA ALA A 218 -46.22 -8.30 -23.97
C ALA A 218 -45.37 -7.13 -24.54
N PRO A 219 -44.94 -6.13 -23.75
CA PRO A 219 -43.74 -6.36 -22.92
C PRO A 219 -43.52 -5.50 -21.65
N PHE A 220 -42.53 -5.94 -20.85
CA PHE A 220 -41.61 -5.21 -19.94
C PHE A 220 -41.94 -4.87 -18.46
N GLY A 221 -41.02 -5.33 -17.59
CA GLY A 221 -40.66 -4.84 -16.24
C GLY A 221 -41.05 -5.81 -15.12
N ILE A 222 -40.18 -6.59 -14.46
CA ILE A 222 -38.78 -6.44 -14.02
C ILE A 222 -38.03 -7.76 -14.19
#